data_AF-A0A1G6XWL0-F1
#
_entry.id   AF-A0A1G6XWL0-F1
#
_cell.length_a   1.000
_cell.length_b   1.000
_cell.length_c   1.000
_cell.angle_alpha   90.00
_cell.angle_beta   90.00
_cell.angle_gamma   90.00
#
_symmetry.space_group_name_H-M   'P 1'
#
loop_
_entity.id
_entity.type
_entity.pdbx_description
1 polymer ?
#
loop_
_entity_poly.entity_id
_entity_poly.type
_entity_poly.pdbx_seq_one_letter_code
_entity_poly.pdbx_strand_id
1 'polypeptide(L)' 'MDSRLLAYGREVSALLSSDSAIGMADELWTMFSGYMLAQKELGHCPEIANTFFTFKDLLLFFEKIERIKHGD' A
#
# COMPACT_ATOMS: atom_id res chain seq x y z
N MET A 1 -12.91 -6.58 23.42
CA MET A 1 -12.39 -6.09 22.12
C MET A 1 -13.33 -5.01 21.61
N ASP A 2 -12.79 -3.91 21.10
CA ASP A 2 -13.59 -2.81 20.54
C ASP A 2 -14.25 -3.25 19.22
N SER A 3 -15.57 -3.11 19.13
CA SER A 3 -16.36 -3.44 17.93
C SER A 3 -15.87 -2.72 16.67
N ARG A 4 -15.31 -1.51 16.79
CA ARG A 4 -14.76 -0.74 15.66
C ARG A 4 -13.48 -1.37 15.12
N LEU A 5 -12.61 -1.85 16.01
CA LEU A 5 -11.38 -2.54 15.63
C LEU A 5 -11.67 -3.87 14.93
N LEU A 6 -12.72 -4.59 15.36
CA LEU A 6 -13.16 -5.82 14.71
C LEU A 6 -13.72 -5.57 13.30
N ALA A 7 -14.53 -4.52 13.12
CA ALA A 7 -15.02 -4.14 11.81
C ALA A 7 -13.87 -3.76 10.86
N TYR A 8 -12.93 -2.94 11.34
CA TYR A 8 -11.73 -2.56 10.58
C TYR A 8 -10.90 -3.78 10.18
N GLY A 9 -10.66 -4.70 11.11
CA GLY A 9 -9.91 -5.93 10.83
C GLY A 9 -10.57 -6.81 9.77
N ARG A 10 -11.91 -6.85 9.70
CA ARG A 10 -12.63 -7.59 8.66
C ARG A 10 -12.44 -7.00 7.27
N GLU A 11 -12.57 -5.67 7.13
CA GLU A 11 -12.37 -4.99 5.84
C GLU A 11 -10.93 -5.15 5.35
N VAL A 12 -9.95 -5.00 6.24
CA VAL A 12 -8.54 -5.26 5.93
C VAL A 12 -8.33 -6.71 5.53
N SER A 13 -8.91 -7.67 6.25
CA SER A 13 -8.82 -9.09 5.89
C SER A 13 -9.45 -9.38 4.53
N ALA A 14 -10.59 -8.76 4.19
CA ALA A 14 -11.25 -8.93 2.90
C ALA A 14 -10.38 -8.38 1.76
N LEU A 15 -9.83 -7.17 1.93
CA LEU A 15 -8.90 -6.56 0.98
C LEU A 15 -7.67 -7.44 0.72
N LEU A 16 -7.12 -8.04 1.78
CA LEU A 16 -5.95 -8.93 1.69
C LEU A 16 -6.28 -10.37 1.27
N SER A 17 -7.56 -10.66 1.03
CA SER A 17 -8.04 -11.95 0.50
C SER A 17 -8.37 -11.88 -0.99
N SER A 18 -8.64 -10.68 -1.54
CA SER A 18 -8.90 -10.50 -2.96
C SER A 18 -7.64 -10.54 -3.81
N ASP A 19 -6.48 -10.25 -3.21
CA ASP A 19 -5.17 -10.34 -3.85
C ASP A 19 -4.10 -10.75 -2.82
N SER A 20 -3.00 -11.33 -3.30
CA SER A 20 -1.81 -11.56 -2.49
C SER A 20 -1.18 -10.22 -2.11
N ALA A 21 -0.54 -10.10 -0.95
CA ALA A 21 0.09 -8.82 -0.61
C ALA A 21 1.30 -8.52 -1.52
N ILE A 22 1.87 -9.54 -2.19
CA ILE A 22 2.84 -9.38 -3.28
C ILE A 22 2.18 -8.72 -4.50
N GLY A 23 1.00 -9.18 -4.92
CA GLY A 23 0.23 -8.60 -6.02
C GLY A 23 -0.13 -7.13 -5.74
N MET A 24 -0.63 -6.85 -4.54
CA MET A 24 -0.95 -5.48 -4.11
C MET A 24 0.28 -4.56 -4.08
N ALA A 25 1.46 -5.09 -3.71
CA ALA A 25 2.70 -4.33 -3.74
C ALA A 25 3.14 -3.99 -5.18
N ASP A 26 2.97 -4.91 -6.12
CA ASP A 26 3.28 -4.70 -7.54
C ASP A 26 2.32 -3.68 -8.18
N GLU A 27 1.02 -3.77 -7.86
CA GLU A 27 0.03 -2.77 -8.28
C GLU A 27 0.37 -1.37 -7.76
N LEU A 28 0.74 -1.26 -6.48
CA LEU A 28 1.18 0.01 -5.90
C LEU A 28 2.43 0.56 -6.58
N TRP A 29 3.40 -0.31 -6.88
CA TRP A 29 4.62 0.09 -7.59
C TRP A 29 4.30 0.61 -8.99
N THR A 30 3.37 -0.04 -9.68
CA THR A 30 2.88 0.37 -11.00
C THR A 30 2.21 1.75 -10.93
N MET A 31 1.32 1.97 -9.96
CA MET A 31 0.65 3.27 -9.77
C MET A 31 1.65 4.39 -9.46
N PHE A 32 2.57 4.16 -8.52
CA PHE A 32 3.56 5.15 -8.13
C PHE A 32 4.53 5.48 -9.27
N SER A 33 4.96 4.47 -10.04
CA SER A 33 5.83 4.67 -11.20
C SER A 33 5.13 5.47 -12.31
N GLY A 34 3.86 5.19 -12.57
CA GLY A 34 3.04 5.97 -13.51
C GLY A 34 2.86 7.42 -13.06
N TYR A 35 2.61 7.64 -11.76
CA TYR A 35 2.57 8.98 -11.17
C TYR A 35 3.91 9.73 -11.34
N MET A 36 5.03 9.09 -11.02
CA MET A 36 6.37 9.68 -11.19
C MET A 36 6.68 10.03 -12.64
N LEU A 37 6.27 9.18 -13.59
CA LEU A 37 6.40 9.46 -15.02
C LEU A 37 5.59 10.69 -15.43
N ALA A 38 4.33 10.79 -14.98
CA ALA A 38 3.49 11.96 -15.25
C ALA A 38 4.08 13.23 -14.62
N GLN A 39 4.62 13.16 -13.41
CA GLN A 39 5.26 14.33 -12.77
C GLN A 39 6.52 14.80 -13.50
N LYS A 40 7.28 13.87 -14.10
CA LYS A 40 8.40 14.24 -14.96
C LYS A 40 7.94 15.09 -16.16
N GLU A 41 6.75 14.84 -16.69
CA GLU A 41 6.17 15.58 -17.82
C GLU A 41 5.49 16.89 -17.40
N LEU A 42 4.85 16.92 -16.23
CA LEU A 42 4.08 18.07 -15.72
C LEU A 42 4.92 19.09 -14.95
N GLY A 43 6.12 18.72 -14.49
CA GLY A 43 7.06 19.62 -13.81
C GLY A 43 6.95 19.60 -12.28
N HIS A 44 7.04 20.77 -11.64
CA HIS A 44 7.22 20.86 -10.18
C HIS A 44 6.03 20.27 -9.40
N CYS A 45 6.31 19.24 -8.59
CA CYS A 45 5.36 18.68 -7.63
C CYS A 45 5.87 18.87 -6.19
N PRO A 46 5.29 19.80 -5.42
CA PRO A 46 5.69 20.02 -4.03
C PRO A 46 5.33 18.84 -3.11
N GLU A 47 4.31 18.06 -3.46
CA GLU A 47 3.80 16.94 -2.65
C GLU A 47 4.52 15.60 -2.93
N ILE A 48 5.53 15.59 -3.81
CA ILE A 48 6.18 14.35 -4.26
C ILE A 48 6.84 13.59 -3.12
N ALA A 49 7.42 14.31 -2.15
CA ALA A 49 8.03 13.72 -0.97
C ALA A 49 6.98 13.04 -0.07
N ASN A 50 5.86 13.73 0.20
CA ASN A 50 4.76 13.19 1.01
C ASN A 50 4.11 11.97 0.34
N THR A 51 3.94 12.03 -0.98
CA THR A 51 3.42 10.92 -1.78
C THR A 51 4.35 9.70 -1.71
N PHE A 52 5.67 9.92 -1.83
CA PHE A 52 6.67 8.86 -1.69
C PHE A 52 6.65 8.22 -0.29
N PHE A 53 6.57 9.00 0.78
CA PHE A 53 6.50 8.45 2.14
C PHE A 53 5.24 7.61 2.35
N THR A 54 4.09 8.10 1.89
CA THR A 54 2.82 7.34 1.95
C THR A 54 2.92 6.02 1.19
N PHE A 55 3.50 6.06 -0.02
CA PHE A 55 3.74 4.88 -0.83
C PHE A 55 4.67 3.86 -0.12
N LYS A 56 5.77 4.34 0.45
CA LYS A 56 6.71 3.50 1.21
C LYS A 56 6.04 2.84 2.41
N ASP A 57 5.24 3.58 3.17
CA ASP A 57 4.54 3.05 4.34
C ASP A 57 3.53 1.95 3.97
N LEU A 58 2.86 2.11 2.82
CA LEU A 58 1.97 1.09 2.27
C LEU A 58 2.73 -0.17 1.84
N LEU A 59 3.87 -0.05 1.15
CA LEU A 59 4.70 -1.22 0.81
C LEU A 59 5.15 -1.99 2.05
N LEU A 60 5.65 -1.29 3.06
CA LEU A 60 6.07 -1.90 4.33
C LEU A 60 4.90 -2.58 5.05
N PHE A 61 3.69 -2.02 4.93
CA PHE A 61 2.49 -2.64 5.46
C PHE A 61 2.21 -3.99 4.79
N PHE A 62 2.23 -4.06 3.46
CA PHE A 62 1.99 -5.32 2.73
C PHE A 62 3.08 -6.37 3.00
N GLU A 63 4.35 -5.98 3.06
CA GLU A 63 5.44 -6.88 3.46
C GLU A 63 5.23 -7.46 4.87
N LYS A 64 4.81 -6.61 5.82
CA LYS A 64 4.52 -7.05 7.19
C LYS A 64 3.35 -8.03 7.23
N ILE A 65 2.31 -7.82 6.43
CA ILE A 65 1.17 -8.73 6.33
C ILE A 65 1.60 -10.10 5.79
N GLU A 66 2.43 -10.13 4.73
CA GLU A 66 2.95 -11.41 4.22
C GLU A 66 3.74 -12.15 5.29
N ARG A 67 4.64 -11.47 6.02
CA ARG A 67 5.37 -12.10 7.12
C ARG A 67 4.45 -12.71 8.19
N ILE A 68 3.41 -11.97 8.60
CA ILE A 68 2.42 -12.46 9.56
C ILE A 68 1.67 -13.68 9.01
N LYS A 69 1.33 -13.70 7.72
CA LYS A 69 0.68 -14.85 7.07
C LYS A 69 1.58 -16.09 7.03
N HIS A 70 2.89 -15.90 6.84
CA HIS A 70 3.88 -17.00 6.80
C HIS A 70 4.38 -17.45 8.18
N GLY A 71 4.01 -16.74 9.25
CA GLY A 71 4.34 -17.11 10.65
C GLY A 71 5.67 -16.55 11.17
N ASP A 72 6.21 -15.51 10.53
CA ASP A 72 7.45 -14.78 10.87
C ASP A 72 7.25 -13.50 11.71
#